data_AF-A0A924IIN7-F1
#
_entry.id   AF-A0A924IIN7-F1
#
_cell.length_a   1.000
_cell.length_b   1.000
_cell.length_c   1.000
_cell.angle_alpha   90.00
_cell.angle_beta   90.00
_cell.angle_gamma   90.00
#
_symmetry.space_group_name_H-M   'P 1'
#
loop_
_entity.id
_entity.type
_entity.pdbx_description
1 polymer ?
#
loop_
_entity_poly.entity_id
_entity_poly.type
_entity_poly.pdbx_seq_one_letter_code
_entity_poly.pdbx_strand_id
1 'polypeptide(L)' 'SALAINGKKNKLESSDFLVLAKSFGISAKVHENIISNFKKLLPAWDKIIEKSFIEENKKKEFKKLIRKKMERFN' A
#
# COMPACT_ATOMS: atom_id res chain seq x y z
N SER A 1 -2.13 17.10 -8.71
CA SER A 1 -0.72 17.27 -8.28
C SER A 1 -0.32 16.09 -7.42
N ALA A 2 0.92 15.60 -7.50
CA ALA A 2 1.40 14.54 -6.59
C ALA A 2 1.96 15.16 -5.31
N LEU A 3 1.60 14.60 -4.15
CA LEU A 3 2.12 15.03 -2.85
C LEU A 3 3.42 14.26 -2.53
N ALA A 4 4.44 14.98 -2.07
CA ALA A 4 5.71 14.41 -1.62
C ALA A 4 5.56 13.81 -0.22
N ILE A 5 6.06 12.59 -0.01
CA ILE A 5 6.13 11.94 1.31
C ILE A 5 7.55 12.07 1.82
N ASN A 6 7.73 12.86 2.89
CA ASN A 6 9.03 13.16 3.46
C ASN A 6 10.01 13.75 2.41
N GLY A 7 9.52 14.68 1.58
CA GLY A 7 10.25 15.20 0.42
C GLY A 7 10.19 14.27 -0.80
N LYS A 8 11.15 14.41 -1.73
CA LYS A 8 11.21 13.59 -2.96
C LYS A 8 11.95 12.28 -2.69
N LYS A 9 11.28 11.34 -2.03
CA LYS A 9 11.85 10.01 -1.72
C LYS A 9 11.30 8.92 -2.65
N ASN A 10 12.21 8.09 -3.17
CA ASN A 10 11.90 6.86 -3.89
C ASN A 10 11.92 5.66 -2.93
N LYS A 11 11.24 4.56 -3.29
CA LYS A 11 11.17 3.34 -2.46
C LYS A 11 10.63 3.63 -1.05
N LEU A 12 9.40 4.13 -0.99
CA LEU A 12 8.72 4.42 0.27
C LEU A 12 8.54 3.14 1.10
N GLU A 13 8.86 3.24 2.38
CA GLU A 13 8.70 2.20 3.39
C GLU A 13 7.64 2.62 4.43
N SER A 14 7.15 1.68 5.25
CA SER A 14 6.14 1.99 6.30
C SER A 14 6.54 3.16 7.21
N SER A 15 7.82 3.23 7.58
CA SER A 15 8.37 4.29 8.43
C SER A 15 8.23 5.69 7.84
N ASP A 16 8.27 5.84 6.51
CA ASP A 16 8.09 7.14 5.84
C ASP A 16 6.67 7.67 6.04
N PHE A 17 5.68 6.77 6.02
CA PHE A 17 4.28 7.12 6.29
C PHE A 17 4.04 7.39 7.77
N LEU A 18 4.79 6.75 8.68
CA LEU A 18 4.73 7.06 10.11
C LEU A 18 5.29 8.47 10.40
N VAL A 19 6.40 8.85 9.77
CA VAL A 19 6.96 10.22 9.89
C VAL A 19 5.98 11.24 9.34
N LEU A 20 5.38 10.96 8.18
CA LEU A 20 4.35 11.82 7.60
C LEU A 20 3.14 11.95 8.53
N ALA A 21 2.63 10.84 9.06
CA ALA A 21 1.52 10.83 10.03
C ALA A 21 1.83 11.71 11.25
N LYS A 22 3.04 11.57 11.82
CA LYS A 22 3.50 12.42 12.94
C LYS A 22 3.52 13.90 12.57
N SER A 23 3.97 14.27 11.37
CA SER A 23 3.97 15.67 10.92
C SER A 23 2.57 16.29 10.78
N PHE A 24 1.55 15.44 10.58
CA PHE A 24 0.15 15.85 10.54
C PHE A 24 -0.58 15.70 11.89
N GLY A 25 0.13 15.39 12.97
CA GLY A 25 -0.48 15.14 14.28
C GLY A 25 -1.32 13.86 14.36
N ILE A 26 -1.17 12.95 13.40
CA ILE A 26 -1.84 11.65 13.39
C ILE A 26 -1.09 10.70 14.32
N SER A 27 -1.81 10.06 15.24
CA SER A 27 -1.21 9.12 16.19
C SER A 27 -0.67 7.87 15.50
N ALA A 28 0.39 7.28 16.08
CA ALA A 28 0.95 6.02 15.60
C ALA A 28 -0.10 4.90 15.53
N LYS A 29 -1.07 4.91 16.47
CA LYS A 29 -2.17 3.94 16.49
C LYS A 29 -3.06 4.04 15.26
N VAL A 30 -3.38 5.25 14.82
CA VAL A 30 -4.17 5.47 13.59
C VAL A 30 -3.37 5.02 12.37
N HIS A 31 -2.07 5.32 12.31
CA HIS A 31 -1.19 4.82 11.24
C HIS A 31 -1.18 3.28 11.16
N GLU A 32 -0.99 2.59 12.28
CA GLU A 32 -1.05 1.12 12.34
C GLU A 32 -2.40 0.57 11.86
N ASN A 33 -3.50 1.20 12.27
CA ASN A 33 -4.84 0.81 11.84
C ASN A 33 -5.01 0.96 10.32
N ILE A 34 -4.49 2.04 9.72
CA ILE A 34 -4.52 2.24 8.27
C ILE A 34 -3.75 1.12 7.57
N ILE A 35 -2.53 0.82 8.00
CA ILE A 35 -1.72 -0.27 7.43
C ILE A 35 -2.43 -1.62 7.58
N SER A 36 -3.01 -1.90 8.76
CA SER A 36 -3.80 -3.11 9.00
C SER A 36 -5.00 -3.23 8.07
N ASN A 37 -5.72 -2.12 7.81
CA ASN A 37 -6.85 -2.10 6.90
C ASN A 37 -6.43 -2.44 5.47
N PHE A 38 -5.29 -1.93 4.98
CA PHE A 38 -4.78 -2.31 3.66
C PHE A 38 -4.45 -3.80 3.57
N LYS A 39 -3.87 -4.41 4.62
CA LYS A 39 -3.63 -5.86 4.66
C LYS A 39 -4.94 -6.65 4.55
N LYS A 40 -5.99 -6.22 5.26
CA LYS A 40 -7.32 -6.83 5.20
C LYS A 40 -8.02 -6.69 3.85
N LEU A 41 -7.65 -5.68 3.05
CA LEU A 41 -8.21 -5.45 1.71
C LEU A 41 -7.58 -6.34 0.62
N LEU A 42 -6.44 -6.98 0.88
CA LEU A 42 -5.76 -7.82 -0.11
C LEU A 42 -6.66 -8.88 -0.77
N PRO A 43 -7.47 -9.65 -0.01
CA PRO A 43 -8.36 -10.63 -0.62
C PRO A 43 -9.45 -10.00 -1.49
N ALA A 44 -9.90 -8.78 -1.16
CA ALA A 44 -10.87 -8.05 -1.97
C ALA A 44 -10.25 -7.57 -3.28
N TRP A 45 -9.00 -7.08 -3.24
CA TRP A 45 -8.26 -6.71 -4.44
C TRP A 45 -7.98 -7.91 -5.35
N ASP A 46 -7.59 -9.06 -4.78
CA ASP A 46 -7.42 -10.30 -5.55
C ASP A 46 -8.69 -10.66 -6.33
N LYS A 47 -9.87 -10.54 -5.71
CA LYS A 47 -11.17 -10.78 -6.36
C LYS A 47 -11.48 -9.75 -7.46
N ILE A 48 -11.15 -8.47 -7.25
CA ILE A 48 -11.35 -7.43 -8.27
C ILE A 48 -10.46 -7.68 -9.49
N ILE A 49 -9.19 -8.03 -9.26
CA ILE A 49 -8.24 -8.34 -10.33
C ILE A 49 -8.69 -9.57 -11.11
N GLU A 50 -9.22 -10.58 -10.42
CA GLU A 50 -9.76 -11.77 -11.08
C GLU A 50 -10.90 -11.45 -12.04
N LYS A 51 -11.79 -10.53 -11.65
CA LYS A 51 -12.92 -10.08 -12.46
C LYS A 51 -12.56 -9.04 -13.52
N SER A 52 -11.30 -8.57 -13.56
CA SER A 52 -10.88 -7.54 -14.51
C SER A 52 -10.66 -8.11 -15.92
N PHE A 53 -10.85 -7.26 -16.94
CA PHE A 53 -10.70 -7.60 -18.36
C PHE A 53 -9.23 -7.60 -18.83
N ILE A 54 -8.28 -7.94 -17.96
CA ILE A 54 -6.85 -8.05 -18.33
C ILE A 54 -6.49 -9.52 -18.58
N GLU A 55 -5.44 -9.75 -19.37
CA GLU A 55 -4.93 -11.10 -19.65
C GLU A 55 -4.51 -11.82 -18.36
N GLU A 56 -4.65 -13.15 -18.34
CA GLU A 56 -4.38 -13.97 -17.15
C GLU A 56 -2.94 -13.84 -16.63
N ASN A 57 -1.97 -13.73 -17.54
CA ASN A 57 -0.57 -13.51 -17.17
C ASN A 57 -0.39 -12.16 -16.48
N LYS A 58 -1.05 -11.10 -16.98
CA LYS A 58 -1.02 -9.76 -16.39
C LYS A 58 -1.72 -9.72 -15.03
N LYS A 59 -2.81 -10.48 -14.83
CA LYS A 59 -3.43 -10.64 -13.51
C LYS A 59 -2.46 -11.21 -12.49
N LYS A 60 -1.74 -12.28 -12.85
CA LYS A 60 -0.74 -12.92 -11.97
C LYS A 60 0.39 -11.97 -11.61
N GLU A 61 0.95 -11.27 -12.60
CA GLU A 61 1.99 -10.27 -12.37
C GLU A 61 1.51 -9.11 -11.49
N PHE A 62 0.30 -8.63 -11.71
CA PHE A 62 -0.27 -7.53 -10.94
C PHE A 62 -0.51 -7.92 -9.48
N LYS A 63 -1.08 -9.10 -9.23
CA LYS A 63 -1.22 -9.65 -7.86
C LYS A 63 0.14 -9.81 -7.19
N LYS A 64 1.16 -10.32 -7.90
CA LYS A 64 2.54 -10.44 -7.40
C LYS A 64 3.14 -9.08 -7.03
N LEU A 65 2.92 -8.06 -7.87
CA LEU A 65 3.38 -6.69 -7.61
C LEU A 65 2.76 -6.10 -6.34
N ILE A 66 1.45 -6.28 -6.14
CA ILE A 66 0.76 -5.81 -4.93
C ILE A 66 1.34 -6.51 -3.69
N ARG A 67 1.48 -7.84 -3.71
CA ARG A 67 2.05 -8.59 -2.58
C ARG A 67 3.47 -8.12 -2.23
N LYS A 68 4.34 -7.97 -3.23
CA LYS A 68 5.70 -7.44 -3.04
C LYS A 68 5.72 -6.02 -2.45
N LYS A 69 4.74 -5.18 -2.79
CA LYS A 69 4.61 -3.85 -2.17
C LYS A 69 4.15 -3.96 -0.73
N MET A 70 3.19 -4.85 -0.43
CA MET A 70 2.68 -5.05 0.93
C MET A 70 3.73 -5.60 1.89
N GLU A 71 4.70 -6.39 1.40
CA GLU A 71 5.85 -6.83 2.21
C GLU A 71 6.68 -5.67 2.79
N ARG A 72 6.70 -4.51 2.12
CA ARG A 72 7.36 -3.28 2.63
C ARG A 72 6.61 -2.59 3.76
N PHE A 73 5.38 -3.04 4.02
CA PHE A 73 4.50 -2.56 5.07
C PHE A 73 4.23 -3.65 6.12
N ASN A 74 4.99 -4.74 6.09
CA ASN A 74 5.00 -5.77 7.13
C ASN A 74 5.96 -5.43 8.25
#